data_AF-A0A2P5EQ90-F1
#
_entry.id   AF-A0A2P5EQ90-F1
#
_cell.length_a   1.000
_cell.length_b   1.000
_cell.length_c   1.000
_cell.angle_alpha   90.00
_cell.angle_beta   90.00
_cell.angle_gamma   90.00
#
_symmetry.space_group_name_H-M   'P 1'
#
loop_
_entity.id
_entity.type
_entity.pdbx_description
1 polymer ?
#
loop_
_entity_poly.entity_id
_entity_poly.type
_entity_poly.pdbx_seq_one_letter_code
_entity_poly.pdbx_strand_id
1 'polypeptide(L)'
;MANLNLAKEDLLFLVHKIRLTHHYRAEHRWCPIILFYYGTIIMVVVFSIGATFFFSKAWTRTSSTEKSQIPGQLGLPFIGETFSFLAANNSTKGNYEFVRLRRLWHGKWFKTRIFGQIHVFVPSTEGAKIIFSNDFVHFNNGYVKSMADVAGANNMFSVPHENHKRIRCLLSDSFFMNSLSDHVQKFDKRGRALCCLISVPR
;
A
#
# COMPACT_ATOMS: atom_id res chain seq x y z
N MET A 1 72.29 -47.75 -4.14
CA MET A 1 71.70 -46.42 -3.85
C MET A 1 70.30 -46.23 -4.45
N ALA A 2 69.96 -46.78 -5.63
CA ALA A 2 68.64 -46.62 -6.25
C ALA A 2 67.45 -47.19 -5.46
N ASN A 3 67.63 -48.31 -4.75
CA ASN A 3 66.55 -48.99 -4.00
C ASN A 3 66.04 -48.19 -2.78
N LEU A 4 66.92 -47.40 -2.15
CA LEU A 4 66.56 -46.58 -0.99
C LEU A 4 65.77 -45.31 -1.39
N ASN A 5 65.99 -44.80 -2.60
CA ASN A 5 65.26 -43.64 -3.10
C ASN A 5 63.86 -44.04 -3.56
N LEU A 6 63.70 -45.22 -4.18
CA LEU A 6 62.39 -45.73 -4.58
C LEU A 6 61.46 -45.91 -3.37
N ALA A 7 61.96 -46.49 -2.27
CA ALA A 7 61.19 -46.67 -1.05
C ALA A 7 60.78 -45.35 -0.36
N LYS A 8 61.55 -44.28 -0.53
CA LYS A 8 61.21 -42.95 0.03
C LYS A 8 60.09 -42.28 -0.75
N GLU A 9 60.13 -42.35 -2.08
CA GLU A 9 59.07 -41.77 -2.94
C GLU A 9 57.73 -42.48 -2.72
N ASP A 10 57.73 -43.81 -2.57
CA ASP A 10 56.52 -44.58 -2.27
C ASP A 10 55.93 -44.21 -0.90
N LEU A 11 56.78 -44.00 0.11
CA LEU A 11 56.33 -43.58 1.44
C LEU A 11 55.78 -42.16 1.44
N LEU A 12 56.41 -41.25 0.68
CA LEU A 12 55.96 -39.88 0.53
C LEU A 12 54.62 -39.82 -0.21
N PHE A 13 54.44 -40.65 -1.24
CA PHE A 13 53.19 -40.80 -1.96
C PHE A 13 52.08 -41.34 -1.05
N LEU A 14 52.39 -42.34 -0.22
CA LEU A 14 51.42 -42.93 0.72
C LEU A 14 51.01 -41.95 1.82
N VAL A 15 51.97 -41.21 2.40
CA VAL A 15 51.71 -40.16 3.39
C VAL A 15 50.90 -39.01 2.78
N HIS A 16 51.20 -38.60 1.55
CA HIS A 16 50.43 -37.57 0.85
C HIS A 16 49.00 -38.03 0.56
N LYS A 17 48.81 -39.28 0.13
CA LYS A 17 47.50 -39.86 -0.13
C LYS A 17 46.65 -39.99 1.13
N ILE A 18 47.25 -40.36 2.27
CA ILE A 18 46.58 -40.40 3.57
C ILE A 18 46.20 -38.98 4.02
N ARG A 19 47.10 -38.00 3.89
CA ARG A 19 46.83 -36.61 4.25
C ARG A 19 45.68 -36.03 3.41
N LEU A 20 45.66 -36.29 2.09
CA LEU A 20 44.59 -35.88 1.20
C LEU A 20 43.25 -36.56 1.51
N THR A 21 43.24 -37.87 1.79
CA THR A 21 42.01 -38.58 2.16
C THR A 21 41.45 -38.13 3.51
N HIS A 22 42.30 -37.78 4.48
CA HIS A 22 41.86 -37.22 5.76
C HIS A 22 41.27 -35.81 5.60
N HIS A 23 41.88 -34.97 4.75
CA HIS A 23 41.37 -33.62 4.49
C HIS A 23 40.03 -33.65 3.74
N TYR A 24 39.92 -34.48 2.70
CA TYR A 24 38.68 -34.68 1.93
C TYR A 24 37.53 -35.25 2.79
N ARG A 25 37.84 -36.20 3.69
CA ARG A 25 36.84 -36.79 4.61
C ARG A 25 36.46 -35.88 5.77
N ALA A 26 37.27 -34.88 6.10
CA ALA A 26 36.91 -33.84 7.07
C ALA A 26 35.90 -32.87 6.43
N GLU A 27 36.16 -32.41 5.22
CA GLU A 27 35.34 -31.41 4.53
C GLU A 27 33.95 -31.94 4.11
N HIS A 28 33.86 -33.19 3.66
CA HIS A 28 32.56 -33.82 3.30
C HIS A 28 31.61 -34.10 4.48
N ARG A 29 32.09 -34.03 5.73
CA ARG A 29 31.29 -34.39 6.91
C ARG A 29 30.52 -33.21 7.50
N TRP A 30 31.03 -31.99 7.32
CA TRP A 30 30.39 -30.77 7.83
C TRP A 30 29.35 -30.20 6.86
N CYS A 31 29.51 -30.40 5.55
CA CYS A 31 28.56 -29.97 4.53
C CYS A 31 27.11 -30.46 4.74
N PRO A 32 26.83 -31.75 5.04
CA PRO A 32 25.46 -32.21 5.25
C PRO A 32 24.83 -31.68 6.54
N ILE A 33 25.64 -31.48 7.59
CA ILE A 33 25.17 -30.96 8.89
C ILE A 33 24.77 -29.49 8.76
N ILE A 34 25.59 -28.70 8.06
CA ILE A 34 25.34 -27.29 7.79
C ILE A 34 24.08 -27.13 6.93
N LEU A 35 23.93 -27.93 5.87
CA LEU A 35 22.74 -27.89 5.02
C LEU A 35 21.46 -28.28 5.77
N PHE A 36 21.54 -29.30 6.64
CA PHE A 36 20.42 -29.72 7.47
C PHE A 36 20.03 -28.62 8.47
N TYR A 37 21.02 -27.98 9.11
CA TYR A 37 20.79 -26.88 10.03
C TYR A 37 20.07 -25.71 9.35
N TYR A 38 20.57 -25.22 8.21
CA TYR A 38 19.90 -24.16 7.46
C TYR A 38 18.49 -24.56 6.99
N GLY A 39 18.31 -25.82 6.58
CA GLY A 39 17.00 -26.36 6.23
C GLY A 39 15.99 -26.28 7.38
N THR A 40 16.39 -26.69 8.58
CA THR A 40 15.52 -26.61 9.77
C THR A 40 15.15 -25.17 10.13
N ILE A 41 16.10 -24.24 10.03
CA ILE A 41 15.84 -22.81 10.28
C ILE A 41 14.81 -22.26 9.28
N ILE A 42 14.95 -22.56 7.99
CA ILE A 42 14.01 -22.12 6.96
C ILE A 42 12.61 -22.67 7.24
N MET A 43 12.49 -23.96 7.62
CA MET A 43 11.19 -24.57 7.93
C MET A 43 10.51 -23.92 9.15
N VAL A 44 11.28 -23.62 10.20
CA VAL A 44 10.77 -22.93 11.40
C VAL A 44 10.31 -21.51 11.06
N VAL A 45 11.06 -20.78 10.24
CA VAL A 45 10.69 -19.41 9.80
C VAL A 45 9.42 -19.44 8.96
N VAL A 46 9.30 -20.35 7.99
CA VAL A 46 8.10 -20.48 7.16
C VAL A 46 6.88 -20.87 8.02
N PHE A 47 7.05 -21.80 8.95
CA PHE A 47 5.96 -22.23 9.85
C PHE A 47 5.51 -21.12 10.78
N SER A 48 6.43 -20.34 11.35
CA SER A 48 6.10 -19.21 12.23
C SER A 48 5.46 -18.04 11.47
N ILE A 49 5.87 -17.75 10.23
CA ILE A 49 5.18 -16.80 9.34
C ILE A 49 3.77 -17.31 9.01
N GLY A 50 3.63 -18.59 8.66
CA GLY A 50 2.33 -19.21 8.38
C GLY A 50 1.39 -19.19 9.57
N ALA A 51 1.90 -19.53 10.76
CA ALA A 51 1.14 -19.51 12.01
C ALA A 51 0.71 -18.08 12.36
N THR A 52 1.61 -17.10 12.33
CA THR A 52 1.25 -15.69 12.60
C THR A 52 0.25 -15.14 11.59
N PHE A 53 0.37 -15.50 10.31
CA PHE A 53 -0.63 -15.16 9.28
C PHE A 53 -1.98 -15.84 9.54
N PHE A 54 -1.99 -17.11 9.93
CA PHE A 54 -3.22 -17.84 10.20
C PHE A 54 -3.90 -17.35 11.49
N PHE A 55 -3.14 -17.15 12.56
CA PHE A 55 -3.63 -16.60 13.83
C PHE A 55 -4.11 -15.17 13.67
N SER A 56 -3.44 -14.31 12.89
CA SER A 56 -3.94 -12.96 12.60
C SER A 56 -5.23 -12.97 11.77
N LYS A 57 -5.37 -13.92 10.84
CA LYS A 57 -6.61 -14.12 10.07
C LYS A 57 -7.73 -14.74 10.91
N ALA A 58 -7.41 -15.59 11.88
CA ALA A 58 -8.36 -16.16 12.82
C ALA A 58 -8.82 -15.11 13.85
N TRP A 59 -7.92 -14.28 14.36
CA TRP A 59 -8.24 -13.20 15.30
C TRP A 59 -9.07 -12.10 14.62
N THR A 60 -8.81 -11.78 13.36
CA THR A 60 -9.66 -10.84 12.61
C THR A 60 -11.06 -11.37 12.32
N ARG A 61 -11.30 -12.69 12.44
CA ARG A 61 -12.64 -13.29 12.37
C ARG A 61 -13.40 -13.26 13.70
N THR A 62 -12.71 -13.13 14.83
CA THR A 62 -13.34 -13.17 16.17
C THR A 62 -13.70 -11.78 16.73
N SER A 63 -13.32 -10.69 16.06
CA SER A 63 -13.72 -9.32 16.44
C SER A 63 -15.00 -8.82 15.74
N SER A 64 -15.86 -9.73 15.31
CA SER A 64 -17.16 -9.44 14.67
C SER A 64 -18.30 -10.20 15.34
N THR A 65 -18.33 -10.22 16.66
CA THR A 65 -19.50 -10.64 17.44
C THR A 65 -20.05 -9.45 18.22
N GLU A 66 -20.55 -8.43 17.52
CA GLU A 66 -21.55 -7.52 18.08
C GLU A 66 -22.58 -7.14 17.01
N LYS A 67 -23.84 -7.23 17.42
CA LYS A 67 -25.06 -7.39 16.60
C LYS A 67 -25.55 -6.10 15.92
N SER A 68 -24.69 -5.10 15.72
CA SER A 68 -25.04 -3.79 15.13
C SER A 68 -23.97 -3.20 14.21
N GLN A 69 -22.99 -3.98 13.77
CA GLN A 69 -21.86 -3.45 13.01
C GLN A 69 -22.17 -3.28 11.52
N ILE A 70 -21.79 -2.13 10.96
CA ILE A 70 -21.82 -1.84 9.52
C ILE A 70 -21.14 -3.01 8.76
N PRO A 71 -21.80 -3.58 7.74
CA PRO A 71 -21.26 -4.74 7.02
C PRO A 71 -19.98 -4.37 6.26
N GLY A 72 -19.14 -5.34 5.93
CA GLY A 72 -17.91 -5.11 5.16
C GLY A 72 -16.68 -5.83 5.72
N GLN A 73 -15.63 -5.90 4.90
CA GLN A 73 -14.38 -6.60 5.22
C GLN A 73 -13.24 -5.60 5.44
N LEU A 74 -12.49 -5.77 6.53
CA LEU A 74 -11.32 -4.93 6.84
C LEU A 74 -10.04 -5.42 6.15
N GLY A 75 -10.06 -6.56 5.46
CA GLY A 75 -8.91 -7.10 4.74
C GLY A 75 -7.75 -7.52 5.66
N LEU A 76 -6.52 -7.41 5.15
CA LEU A 76 -5.30 -7.75 5.90
C LEU A 76 -5.07 -6.79 7.08
N PRO A 77 -4.48 -7.26 8.19
CA PRO A 77 -4.07 -6.36 9.27
C PRO A 77 -3.09 -5.31 8.72
N PHE A 78 -3.24 -4.07 9.20
CA PHE A 78 -2.50 -2.86 8.76
C PHE A 78 -2.75 -2.42 7.31
N ILE A 79 -2.58 -3.26 6.28
CA ILE A 79 -2.72 -2.83 4.88
C ILE A 79 -4.19 -2.76 4.43
N GLY A 80 -5.04 -3.66 4.94
CA GLY A 80 -6.42 -3.78 4.50
C GLY A 80 -6.55 -4.17 3.03
N GLU A 81 -7.43 -3.46 2.31
CA GLU A 81 -7.71 -3.64 0.88
C GLU A 81 -6.99 -2.59 0.00
N THR A 82 -5.96 -1.91 0.53
CA THR A 82 -5.25 -0.82 -0.16
C THR A 82 -4.75 -1.21 -1.55
N PHE A 83 -4.18 -2.40 -1.73
CA PHE A 83 -3.72 -2.86 -3.04
C PHE A 83 -4.87 -3.08 -4.02
N SER A 84 -6.00 -3.61 -3.56
CA SER A 84 -7.19 -3.75 -4.41
C SER A 84 -7.78 -2.39 -4.80
N PHE A 85 -7.72 -1.41 -3.90
CA PHE A 85 -8.12 -0.04 -4.20
C PHE A 85 -7.21 0.60 -5.25
N LEU A 86 -5.88 0.51 -5.07
CA LEU A 86 -4.90 1.05 -6.02
C LEU A 86 -4.97 0.35 -7.39
N ALA A 87 -5.16 -0.97 -7.41
CA ALA A 87 -5.31 -1.73 -8.65
C ALA A 87 -6.56 -1.30 -9.43
N ALA A 88 -7.64 -0.92 -8.75
CA ALA A 88 -8.85 -0.42 -9.40
C ALA A 88 -8.62 0.90 -10.14
N ASN A 89 -7.61 1.69 -9.77
CA ASN A 89 -7.25 2.92 -10.48
C ASN A 89 -6.86 2.70 -11.94
N ASN A 90 -6.37 1.50 -12.29
CA ASN A 90 -6.02 1.14 -13.66
C ASN A 90 -7.24 0.74 -14.52
N SER A 91 -8.44 0.71 -13.95
CA SER A 91 -9.68 0.42 -14.68
C SER A 91 -10.18 1.65 -15.43
N THR A 92 -10.96 1.45 -16.50
CA THR A 92 -11.69 2.51 -17.22
C THR A 92 -12.57 3.37 -16.30
N LYS A 93 -13.03 2.81 -15.17
CA LYS A 93 -13.87 3.50 -14.17
C LYS A 93 -13.07 3.97 -12.94
N GLY A 94 -11.75 3.77 -12.94
CA GLY A 94 -10.87 4.08 -11.82
C GLY A 94 -11.33 3.49 -10.48
N ASN A 95 -11.04 4.22 -9.40
CA ASN A 95 -11.36 3.82 -8.02
C ASN A 95 -12.87 3.60 -7.76
N TYR A 96 -13.77 4.09 -8.63
CA TYR A 96 -15.20 3.82 -8.51
C TYR A 96 -15.53 2.33 -8.67
N GLU A 97 -14.74 1.61 -9.46
CA GLU A 97 -14.93 0.17 -9.65
C GLU A 97 -14.74 -0.61 -8.35
N PHE A 98 -13.78 -0.20 -7.51
CA PHE A 98 -13.58 -0.77 -6.19
C PHE A 98 -14.85 -0.64 -5.33
N VAL A 99 -15.41 0.57 -5.25
CA VAL A 99 -16.62 0.85 -4.48
C VAL A 99 -17.81 0.06 -5.04
N ARG A 100 -17.94 -0.02 -6.36
CA ARG A 100 -19.01 -0.77 -7.03
C ARG A 100 -19.00 -2.24 -6.64
N LEU A 101 -17.83 -2.89 -6.69
CA LEU A 101 -17.69 -4.31 -6.35
C LEU A 101 -18.00 -4.58 -4.87
N ARG A 102 -17.51 -3.74 -3.96
CA ARG A 102 -17.77 -3.91 -2.52
C ARG A 102 -19.24 -3.66 -2.16
N ARG A 103 -19.91 -2.74 -2.86
CA ARG A 103 -21.37 -2.57 -2.73
C ARG A 103 -22.15 -3.79 -3.20
N LEU A 104 -21.69 -4.46 -4.25
CA LEU A 104 -22.32 -5.69 -4.74
C LEU A 104 -22.20 -6.84 -3.71
N TRP A 105 -21.08 -6.90 -2.98
CA TRP A 105 -20.81 -7.97 -2.01
C TRP A 105 -21.37 -7.70 -0.62
N HIS A 106 -21.32 -6.45 -0.14
CA HIS A 106 -21.64 -6.09 1.24
C HIS A 106 -22.94 -5.29 1.37
N GLY A 107 -23.53 -4.85 0.26
CA GLY A 107 -24.77 -4.08 0.23
C GLY A 107 -24.54 -2.57 0.17
N LYS A 108 -25.59 -1.81 0.52
CA LYS A 108 -25.62 -0.36 0.32
C LYS A 108 -24.51 0.34 1.09
N TRP A 109 -24.31 0.04 2.37
CA TRP A 109 -23.28 0.64 3.21
C TRP A 109 -22.21 -0.39 3.49
N PHE A 110 -20.94 0.01 3.52
CA PHE A 110 -19.89 -0.92 3.91
C PHE A 110 -18.68 -0.28 4.55
N LYS A 111 -17.96 -1.04 5.38
CA LYS A 111 -16.65 -0.67 5.94
C LYS A 111 -15.53 -1.44 5.25
N THR A 112 -14.39 -0.77 5.07
CA THR A 112 -13.15 -1.36 4.55
C THR A 112 -11.94 -0.65 5.16
N ARG A 113 -10.75 -1.23 5.06
CA ARG A 113 -9.51 -0.58 5.49
C ARG A 113 -8.67 -0.21 4.26
N ILE A 114 -8.32 1.07 4.13
CA ILE A 114 -7.54 1.62 3.01
C ILE A 114 -6.50 2.58 3.60
N PHE A 115 -5.24 2.45 3.17
CA PHE A 115 -4.09 3.20 3.70
C PHE A 115 -3.96 3.12 5.24
N GLY A 116 -4.27 1.96 5.82
CA GLY A 116 -4.19 1.73 7.26
C GLY A 116 -5.31 2.32 8.10
N GLN A 117 -6.22 3.08 7.50
CA GLN A 117 -7.38 3.66 8.17
C GLN A 117 -8.66 2.91 7.81
N ILE A 118 -9.64 2.90 8.72
CA ILE A 118 -10.96 2.31 8.47
C ILE A 118 -11.82 3.36 7.77
N HIS A 119 -12.33 3.02 6.60
CA HIS A 119 -13.21 3.85 5.78
C HIS A 119 -14.61 3.25 5.76
N VAL A 120 -15.62 4.10 5.96
CA VAL A 120 -17.03 3.71 5.88
C VAL A 120 -17.67 4.43 4.70
N PHE A 121 -18.16 3.65 3.75
CA PHE A 121 -18.83 4.16 2.55
C PHE A 121 -20.33 4.22 2.76
N VAL A 122 -20.88 5.44 2.70
CA VAL A 122 -22.31 5.73 2.93
C VAL A 122 -22.94 6.37 1.69
N PRO A 123 -23.50 5.60 0.75
CA PRO A 123 -24.27 6.13 -0.37
C PRO A 123 -25.71 6.46 0.05
N SER A 124 -25.88 7.47 0.89
CA SER A 124 -27.16 8.05 1.28
C SER A 124 -27.08 9.57 1.26
N THR A 125 -28.13 10.20 0.74
CA THR A 125 -28.31 11.66 0.73
C THR A 125 -28.41 12.21 2.14
N GLU A 126 -29.08 11.50 3.05
CA GLU A 126 -29.22 11.83 4.45
C GLU A 126 -27.86 11.78 5.15
N GLY A 127 -27.08 10.72 4.91
CA GLY A 127 -25.73 10.58 5.44
C GLY A 127 -24.80 11.70 4.95
N ALA A 128 -24.83 12.00 3.65
CA ALA A 128 -24.07 13.11 3.08
C ALA A 128 -24.48 14.45 3.71
N LYS A 129 -25.79 14.70 3.87
CA LYS A 129 -26.29 15.92 4.52
C LYS A 129 -25.79 16.02 5.95
N ILE A 130 -25.83 14.94 6.73
CA ILE A 130 -25.31 14.93 8.11
C ILE A 130 -23.81 15.23 8.13
N ILE A 131 -23.02 14.63 7.24
CA ILE A 131 -21.57 14.87 7.17
C ILE A 131 -21.27 16.33 6.80
N PHE A 132 -21.94 16.88 5.79
CA PHE A 132 -21.66 18.23 5.29
C PHE A 132 -22.31 19.36 6.09
N SER A 133 -23.38 19.09 6.85
CA SER A 133 -24.08 20.13 7.63
C SER A 133 -23.39 20.46 8.96
N ASN A 134 -22.39 19.68 9.37
CA ASN A 134 -21.71 19.80 10.66
C ASN A 134 -20.44 20.69 10.63
N ASP A 135 -20.27 21.54 9.62
CA ASP A 135 -19.17 22.53 9.50
C ASP A 135 -17.76 21.97 9.79
N PHE A 136 -17.54 20.70 9.44
CA PHE A 136 -16.30 19.95 9.71
C PHE A 136 -15.91 19.82 11.19
N VAL A 137 -16.81 20.15 12.13
CA VAL A 137 -16.56 20.05 13.58
C VAL A 137 -16.43 18.59 14.00
N HIS A 138 -17.31 17.73 13.47
CA HIS A 138 -17.38 16.31 13.82
C HIS A 138 -16.69 15.43 12.77
N PHE A 139 -16.56 15.92 11.54
CA PHE A 139 -15.98 15.21 10.40
C PHE A 139 -14.88 16.07 9.78
N ASN A 140 -13.64 15.89 10.23
CA ASN A 140 -12.51 16.53 9.60
C ASN A 140 -12.18 15.84 8.26
N ASN A 141 -11.60 16.58 7.32
CA ASN A 141 -11.14 16.02 6.07
C ASN A 141 -9.95 15.06 6.31
N GLY A 142 -10.20 13.76 6.19
CA GLY A 142 -9.17 12.72 6.29
C GLY A 142 -8.44 12.53 4.97
N TYR A 143 -7.38 13.29 4.72
CA TYR A 143 -6.47 13.04 3.59
C TYR A 143 -5.40 12.02 3.97
N VAL A 144 -4.94 11.25 2.98
CA VAL A 144 -3.75 10.40 3.14
C VAL A 144 -2.56 11.31 3.41
N LYS A 145 -1.69 10.92 4.35
CA LYS A 145 -0.53 11.72 4.78
C LYS A 145 0.29 12.25 3.60
N SER A 146 0.57 11.41 2.59
CA SER A 146 1.31 11.84 1.40
C SER A 146 0.64 12.96 0.62
N MET A 147 -0.69 12.96 0.53
CA MET A 147 -1.46 14.03 -0.12
C MET A 147 -1.41 15.31 0.71
N ALA A 148 -1.50 15.20 2.03
CA ALA A 148 -1.37 16.34 2.94
C ALA A 148 0.05 16.95 2.90
N ASP A 149 1.09 16.11 2.83
CA ASP A 149 2.48 16.54 2.77
C ASP A 149 2.77 17.31 1.47
N VAL A 150 2.28 16.82 0.32
CA VAL A 150 2.45 17.49 -0.98
C VAL A 150 1.67 18.80 -1.05
N ALA A 151 0.45 18.83 -0.51
CA ALA A 151 -0.34 20.06 -0.46
C ALA A 151 0.26 21.10 0.52
N GLY A 152 1.05 20.65 1.50
CA GLY A 152 1.69 21.48 2.51
C GLY A 152 0.79 21.78 3.70
N ALA A 153 1.39 22.03 4.88
CA ALA A 153 0.64 22.16 6.14
C ALA A 153 -0.42 23.29 6.16
N ASN A 154 -0.28 24.30 5.30
CA ASN A 154 -1.16 25.47 5.22
C ASN A 154 -2.13 25.41 4.03
N ASN A 155 -2.47 24.21 3.55
CA ASN A 155 -3.42 24.06 2.45
C ASN A 155 -4.88 24.20 2.92
N MET A 156 -5.77 24.68 2.03
CA MET A 156 -7.20 24.85 2.32
C MET A 156 -7.88 23.56 2.83
N PHE A 157 -7.37 22.40 2.45
CA PHE A 157 -7.97 21.11 2.76
C PHE A 157 -7.56 20.53 4.12
N SER A 158 -6.52 21.08 4.77
CA SER A 158 -5.91 20.56 6.00
C SER A 158 -5.83 21.58 7.13
N VAL A 159 -6.23 22.83 6.89
CA VAL A 159 -6.24 23.89 7.91
C VAL A 159 -7.42 23.77 8.87
N PRO A 160 -7.27 24.25 10.12
CA PRO A 160 -8.38 24.35 11.08
C PRO A 160 -9.56 25.17 10.54
N HIS A 161 -10.76 24.91 11.07
CA HIS A 161 -12.01 25.51 10.61
C HIS A 161 -11.96 27.06 10.51
N GLU A 162 -11.39 27.74 11.51
CA GLU A 162 -11.28 29.20 11.51
C GLU A 162 -10.44 29.73 10.34
N ASN A 163 -9.31 29.08 10.07
CA ASN A 163 -8.42 29.42 8.97
C ASN A 163 -9.10 29.10 7.63
N HIS A 164 -9.82 27.99 7.55
CA HIS A 164 -10.61 27.63 6.38
C HIS A 164 -11.66 28.70 6.04
N LYS A 165 -12.37 29.22 7.06
CA LYS A 165 -13.36 30.30 6.89
C LYS A 165 -12.72 31.58 6.34
N ARG A 166 -11.57 31.99 6.89
CA ARG A 166 -10.83 33.17 6.42
C ARG A 166 -10.37 33.01 4.97
N ILE A 167 -9.74 31.88 4.63
CA ILE A 167 -9.30 31.59 3.26
C ILE A 167 -10.48 31.61 2.30
N ARG A 168 -11.61 30.99 2.67
CA ARG A 168 -12.81 30.98 1.83
C ARG A 168 -13.38 32.38 1.60
N CYS A 169 -13.37 33.25 2.61
CA CYS A 169 -13.78 34.65 2.44
C CYS A 169 -12.84 35.43 1.50
N LEU A 170 -11.53 35.24 1.63
CA LEU A 170 -10.57 35.90 0.73
C LEU A 170 -10.71 35.40 -0.72
N LEU A 171 -10.96 34.10 -0.89
CA LEU A 171 -11.16 33.51 -2.22
C LEU A 171 -12.52 33.87 -2.81
N SER A 172 -13.57 34.04 -2.01
CA SER A 172 -14.90 34.38 -2.53
C SER A 172 -14.91 35.68 -3.32
N ASP A 173 -14.04 36.62 -2.94
CA ASP A 173 -13.89 37.90 -3.64
C ASP A 173 -13.50 37.71 -5.11
N SER A 174 -12.61 36.75 -5.38
CA SER A 174 -12.15 36.41 -6.74
C SER A 174 -13.19 35.64 -7.55
N PHE A 175 -14.15 34.99 -6.89
CA PHE A 175 -15.21 34.19 -7.52
C PHE A 175 -16.55 34.92 -7.61
N PHE A 176 -16.65 36.19 -7.19
CA PHE A 176 -17.87 36.98 -7.42
C PHE A 176 -18.13 37.18 -8.91
N MET A 177 -19.41 37.27 -9.27
CA MET A 177 -19.87 37.36 -10.67
C MET A 177 -19.16 38.43 -11.49
N ASN A 178 -18.87 39.58 -10.88
CA ASN A 178 -18.18 40.70 -11.53
C ASN A 178 -16.75 40.34 -11.94
N SER A 179 -16.03 39.58 -11.11
CA SER A 179 -14.67 39.11 -11.44
C SER A 179 -14.72 37.84 -12.29
N LEU A 180 -15.75 37.00 -12.13
CA LEU A 180 -15.91 35.75 -12.85
C LEU A 180 -16.15 35.99 -14.35
N SER A 181 -16.91 37.02 -14.74
CA SER A 181 -17.14 37.36 -16.15
C SER A 181 -15.84 37.60 -16.91
N ASP A 182 -14.91 38.34 -16.30
CA ASP A 182 -13.62 38.65 -16.90
C ASP A 182 -12.74 37.39 -17.04
N HIS A 183 -12.78 36.51 -16.04
CA HIS A 183 -12.09 35.22 -16.10
C HIS A 183 -12.66 34.34 -17.20
N VAL A 184 -13.99 34.22 -17.29
CA VAL A 184 -14.67 33.42 -18.31
C VAL A 184 -14.32 33.94 -19.71
N GLN A 185 -14.37 35.25 -19.94
CA GLN A 185 -13.97 35.83 -21.23
C GLN A 185 -12.50 35.55 -21.59
N LYS A 186 -11.58 35.62 -20.62
CA LYS A 186 -10.16 35.28 -20.82
C LYS A 186 -9.96 33.79 -21.11
N PHE A 187 -10.70 32.90 -20.45
CA PHE A 187 -10.66 31.46 -20.72
C PHE A 187 -11.20 31.15 -22.11
N ASP A 188 -12.32 31.75 -22.48
CA ASP A 188 -12.98 31.58 -23.77
C ASP A 188 -12.12 32.08 -24.94
N LYS A 189 -11.48 33.26 -24.79
CA LYS A 189 -10.51 33.79 -25.76
C LYS A 189 -9.31 32.85 -25.94
N ARG A 190 -8.74 32.33 -24.84
CA ARG A 190 -7.62 31.38 -24.90
C ARG A 190 -8.03 30.02 -25.47
N GLY A 191 -9.20 29.52 -25.10
CA GLY A 191 -9.77 28.28 -25.63
C GLY A 191 -9.98 28.36 -27.13
N ARG A 192 -10.58 29.45 -27.63
CA ARG A 192 -10.71 29.71 -29.06
C ARG A 192 -9.36 29.79 -29.78
N ALA A 193 -8.39 30.52 -29.23
CA ALA A 193 -7.06 30.62 -29.83
C ALA A 193 -6.37 29.24 -29.93
N LEU A 194 -6.49 28.43 -28.89
CA LEU A 194 -5.97 27.07 -28.86
C LEU A 194 -6.69 26.17 -29.89
N CYS A 195 -8.02 26.24 -29.98
CA CYS A 195 -8.77 25.52 -31.01
C CYS A 195 -8.37 25.97 -32.42
N CYS A 196 -8.19 27.27 -32.68
CA CYS A 196 -7.72 27.76 -33.97
C CYS A 196 -6.32 27.24 -34.32
N LEU A 197 -5.40 27.14 -33.35
CA LEU A 197 -4.06 26.57 -33.54
C LEU A 197 -4.11 25.06 -33.86
N ILE A 198 -5.03 24.31 -33.25
CA ILE A 198 -5.16 22.86 -33.45
C ILE A 198 -5.96 22.54 -34.72
N SER A 199 -6.88 23.42 -35.12
CA SER A 199 -7.71 23.27 -36.32
C SER A 199 -7.05 23.80 -37.60
N VAL A 200 -5.81 24.32 -37.56
CA VAL A 200 -5.07 24.61 -38.80
C VAL A 200 -4.87 23.27 -39.52
N PRO A 201 -5.43 23.09 -40.73
CA PRO A 201 -5.21 21.86 -41.49
C PRO A 201 -3.72 21.76 -41.82
N ARG A 202 -3.16 20.59 -41.55
CA ARG A 202 -1.79 20.25 -41.90
C ARG A 202 -1.62 20.22 -43.43
#